data_AF-A0A7N0VA11-F1
#
_entry.id   AF-A0A7N0VA11-F1
#
_cell.length_a   1.000
_cell.length_b   1.000
_cell.length_c   1.000
_cell.angle_alpha   90.00
_cell.angle_beta   90.00
_cell.angle_gamma   90.00
#
_symmetry.space_group_name_H-M   'P 1'
#
loop_
_entity.id
_entity.type
_entity.pdbx_description
1 polymer ?
#
loop_
_entity_poly.entity_id
_entity_poly.type
_entity_poly.pdbx_seq_one_letter_code
_entity_poly.pdbx_strand_id
1 'polypeptide(L)'
;MTMAADESAGGGALKGKVAGLVVCWFLGMGSLVSWNSMLTVADYYYKLFPHYHPARVLTLVYQPFALVTMLIFAYNESKVNTRRRNIAGYTLFFASTLGLVILDLGTSGGGGIGPYLGVCALVGAFGIADALVQGGMVGDLAFMCPEFIQSFMAGLAAAGVLTSGLRLITKAAFEKHNDGLRKGALLFMSISSFLEFLCIFLYALVFPKLPIVKYYRSKAASEGSKTVSADLAAVGIQTDEIQDAEKHGRLSLKELLVRNIDYELDLFLIYVLTLSIFPGFLYENTGEHGLGTWYPLVLIAMYNVWDIIGRYVPLVRCIKLESRKGLTVAILARFLLVPAFYFTAKYGDQGWMIFLVSFLGLSNGYLTVCVLTVAPKGYKGPEQNAIGNLLVLFLLLGIFAGVALDWLWIIGKEDF
;
A
#
# COMPACT_ATOMS: atom_id res chain seq x y z
N MET A 1 -30.37 -10.08 8.75
CA MET A 1 -31.10 -11.20 8.12
C MET A 1 -30.77 -11.37 6.63
N THR A 2 -29.82 -10.62 6.07
CA THR A 2 -29.45 -10.63 4.65
C THR A 2 -28.25 -11.51 4.27
N MET A 3 -27.50 -12.07 5.24
CA MET A 3 -26.42 -13.03 4.95
C MET A 3 -26.93 -14.45 4.67
N ALA A 4 -28.10 -14.82 5.19
CA ALA A 4 -28.66 -16.17 5.02
C ALA A 4 -29.26 -16.41 3.63
N ALA A 5 -29.56 -15.35 2.86
CA ALA A 5 -30.12 -15.46 1.51
C ALA A 5 -29.06 -15.67 0.41
N ASP A 6 -27.79 -15.39 0.70
CA ASP A 6 -26.67 -15.57 -0.25
C ASP A 6 -25.97 -16.93 -0.07
N GLU A 7 -26.15 -17.59 1.10
CA GLU A 7 -25.58 -18.92 1.36
C GLU A 7 -26.34 -20.05 0.65
N SER A 8 -27.62 -19.86 0.30
CA SER A 8 -28.44 -20.91 -0.33
C SER A 8 -28.25 -21.05 -1.85
N ALA A 9 -27.50 -20.16 -2.51
CA ALA A 9 -27.28 -20.18 -3.97
C ALA A 9 -25.85 -20.58 -4.40
N GLY A 10 -24.93 -20.87 -3.46
CA GLY A 10 -23.50 -20.59 -3.69
C GLY A 10 -22.48 -21.73 -3.66
N GLY A 11 -22.85 -23.00 -3.75
CA GLY A 11 -21.88 -24.12 -3.70
C GLY A 11 -20.75 -24.03 -4.74
N GLY A 12 -21.03 -23.46 -5.92
CA GLY A 12 -20.04 -23.18 -6.96
C GLY A 12 -19.32 -21.83 -6.82
N ALA A 13 -19.92 -20.85 -6.13
CA ALA A 13 -19.40 -19.49 -6.01
C ALA A 13 -18.20 -19.37 -5.06
N LEU A 14 -18.06 -20.28 -4.09
CA LEU A 14 -16.89 -20.35 -3.21
C LEU A 14 -15.66 -21.03 -3.85
N LYS A 15 -15.81 -21.67 -5.02
CA LYS A 15 -14.71 -22.41 -5.64
C LYS A 15 -13.59 -21.47 -6.06
N GLY A 16 -12.41 -21.69 -5.49
CA GLY A 16 -11.23 -20.85 -5.73
C GLY A 16 -11.11 -19.63 -4.79
N LYS A 17 -11.94 -19.49 -3.74
CA LYS A 17 -11.80 -18.42 -2.73
C LYS A 17 -10.40 -18.40 -2.13
N VAL A 18 -9.92 -19.53 -1.59
CA VAL A 18 -8.57 -19.62 -0.98
C VAL A 18 -7.47 -19.23 -1.96
N ALA A 19 -7.52 -19.76 -3.19
CA ALA A 19 -6.57 -19.40 -4.24
C ALA A 19 -6.61 -17.89 -4.57
N GLY A 20 -7.80 -17.30 -4.62
CA GLY A 20 -7.99 -15.86 -4.80
C GLY A 20 -7.38 -15.04 -3.67
N LEU A 21 -7.58 -15.46 -2.41
CA LEU A 21 -6.98 -14.79 -1.26
C LEU A 21 -5.45 -14.84 -1.31
N VAL A 22 -4.86 -16.00 -1.64
CA VAL A 22 -3.40 -16.15 -1.77
C VAL A 22 -2.86 -15.27 -2.90
N VAL A 23 -3.53 -15.26 -4.06
CA VAL A 23 -3.13 -14.40 -5.19
C VAL A 23 -3.22 -12.93 -4.80
N CYS A 24 -4.31 -12.49 -4.16
CA CYS A 24 -4.43 -11.11 -3.67
C CYS A 24 -3.32 -10.73 -2.70
N TRP A 25 -2.90 -11.66 -1.83
CA TRP A 25 -1.81 -11.41 -0.89
C TRP A 25 -0.48 -11.15 -1.60
N PHE A 26 -0.12 -11.98 -2.59
CA PHE A 26 1.09 -11.76 -3.40
C PHE A 26 1.00 -10.49 -4.23
N LEU A 27 -0.15 -10.21 -4.84
CA LEU A 27 -0.40 -8.98 -5.58
C LEU A 27 -0.24 -7.73 -4.70
N GLY A 28 -0.70 -7.80 -3.46
CA GLY A 28 -0.53 -6.73 -2.49
C GLY A 28 0.93 -6.55 -2.05
N MET A 29 1.66 -7.65 -1.83
CA MET A 29 3.09 -7.58 -1.55
C MET A 29 3.85 -6.91 -2.71
N GLY A 30 3.54 -7.31 -3.94
CA GLY A 30 4.18 -6.76 -5.14
C GLY A 30 3.93 -5.28 -5.37
N SER A 31 2.90 -4.67 -4.78
CA SER A 31 2.64 -3.23 -4.96
C SER A 31 3.50 -2.34 -4.07
N LEU A 32 4.15 -2.88 -3.04
CA LEU A 32 5.01 -2.11 -2.13
C LEU A 32 6.44 -2.66 -1.99
N VAL A 33 6.73 -3.87 -2.44
CA VAL A 33 8.04 -4.50 -2.21
C VAL A 33 9.20 -3.72 -2.85
N SER A 34 9.02 -3.11 -4.02
CA SER A 34 10.05 -2.26 -4.64
C SER A 34 10.32 -1.01 -3.84
N TRP A 35 9.28 -0.24 -3.54
CA TRP A 35 9.39 0.99 -2.76
C TRP A 35 9.97 0.73 -1.37
N ASN A 36 9.46 -0.28 -0.67
CA ASN A 36 9.98 -0.67 0.64
C ASN A 36 11.43 -1.13 0.56
N SER A 37 11.82 -1.88 -0.48
CA SER A 37 13.20 -2.32 -0.65
C SER A 37 14.14 -1.14 -0.82
N MET A 38 13.74 -0.15 -1.62
CA MET A 38 14.51 1.06 -1.83
C MET A 38 14.70 1.87 -0.55
N LEU A 39 13.62 2.10 0.22
CA LEU A 39 13.69 2.80 1.51
C LEU A 39 14.51 2.03 2.54
N THR A 40 14.42 0.71 2.53
CA THR A 40 15.10 -0.13 3.53
C THR A 40 16.62 -0.15 3.33
N VAL A 41 17.10 0.03 2.10
CA VAL A 41 18.52 0.16 1.78
C VAL A 41 18.97 1.62 1.69
N ALA A 42 18.30 2.52 2.43
CA ALA A 42 18.61 3.95 2.43
C ALA A 42 20.09 4.26 2.73
N ASP A 43 20.74 3.48 3.59
CA ASP A 43 22.16 3.63 3.91
C ASP A 43 23.08 3.49 2.69
N TYR A 44 22.73 2.62 1.75
CA TYR A 44 23.43 2.53 0.46
C TYR A 44 23.27 3.83 -0.34
N TYR A 45 22.05 4.38 -0.39
CA TYR A 45 21.78 5.63 -1.08
C TYR A 45 22.41 6.85 -0.41
N TYR A 46 22.49 6.89 0.93
CA TYR A 46 23.21 7.94 1.66
C TYR A 46 24.71 7.89 1.43
N LYS A 47 25.29 6.69 1.27
CA LYS A 47 26.69 6.54 0.83
C LYS A 47 26.91 7.10 -0.59
N LEU A 48 25.93 6.89 -1.48
CA LEU A 48 26.02 7.29 -2.88
C LEU A 48 25.73 8.79 -3.11
N PHE A 49 24.82 9.36 -2.31
CA PHE A 49 24.27 10.71 -2.45
C PHE A 49 24.21 11.45 -1.10
N PRO A 50 25.36 11.71 -0.45
CA PRO A 50 25.41 12.22 0.93
C PRO A 50 24.72 13.57 1.11
N HIS A 51 24.70 14.43 0.08
CA HIS A 51 24.15 15.79 0.15
C HIS A 51 22.68 15.90 -0.28
N TYR A 52 22.00 14.80 -0.61
CA TYR A 52 20.67 14.82 -1.23
C TYR A 52 19.53 14.29 -0.37
N HIS A 53 19.79 13.91 0.88
CA HIS A 53 18.81 13.31 1.82
C HIS A 53 17.86 12.29 1.16
N PRO A 54 18.37 11.18 0.58
CA PRO A 54 17.59 10.32 -0.30
C PRO A 54 16.29 9.77 0.33
N ALA A 55 16.29 9.39 1.62
CA ALA A 55 15.09 8.85 2.26
C ALA A 55 13.91 9.84 2.27
N ARG A 56 14.18 11.14 2.35
CA ARG A 56 13.15 12.18 2.33
C ARG A 56 12.82 12.67 0.93
N VAL A 57 13.85 12.99 0.14
CA VAL A 57 13.64 13.57 -1.19
C VAL A 57 13.01 12.56 -2.15
N LEU A 58 13.42 11.29 -2.12
CA LEU A 58 12.81 10.27 -2.98
C LEU A 58 11.33 10.07 -2.65
N THR A 59 10.95 10.16 -1.38
CA THR A 59 9.53 10.11 -0.98
C THR A 59 8.77 11.31 -1.54
N LEU A 60 9.34 12.52 -1.50
CA LEU A 60 8.77 13.71 -2.13
C LEU A 60 8.71 13.63 -3.66
N VAL A 61 9.58 12.86 -4.31
CA VAL A 61 9.50 12.59 -5.75
C VAL A 61 8.38 11.58 -6.03
N TYR A 62 8.26 10.52 -5.25
CA TYR A 62 7.25 9.47 -5.44
C TYR A 62 5.81 10.01 -5.35
N GLN A 63 5.50 10.77 -4.29
CA GLN A 63 4.11 11.08 -3.94
C GLN A 63 3.34 11.96 -4.94
N PRO A 64 3.90 13.02 -5.53
CA PRO A 64 3.19 13.82 -6.52
C PRO A 64 2.76 13.01 -7.74
N PHE A 65 3.61 12.11 -8.23
CA PHE A 65 3.25 11.24 -9.36
C PHE A 65 2.15 10.25 -8.98
N ALA A 66 2.21 9.66 -7.78
CA ALA A 66 1.14 8.80 -7.28
C ALA A 66 -0.19 9.56 -7.15
N LEU A 67 -0.19 10.73 -6.53
CA LEU A 67 -1.38 11.55 -6.33
C LEU A 67 -2.02 12.02 -7.64
N VAL A 68 -1.23 12.61 -8.54
CA VAL A 68 -1.75 13.12 -9.83
C VAL A 68 -2.32 11.97 -10.65
N THR A 69 -1.60 10.85 -10.71
CA THR A 69 -2.07 9.65 -11.43
C THR A 69 -3.36 9.12 -10.82
N MET A 70 -3.43 9.01 -9.49
CA MET A 70 -4.61 8.51 -8.79
C MET A 70 -5.81 9.44 -8.97
N LEU A 71 -5.62 10.76 -8.93
CA LEU A 71 -6.67 11.75 -9.15
C LEU A 71 -7.25 11.64 -10.56
N ILE A 72 -6.40 11.48 -11.58
CA ILE A 72 -6.83 11.26 -12.97
C ILE A 72 -7.69 10.00 -13.08
N PHE A 73 -7.29 8.91 -12.44
CA PHE A 73 -8.04 7.65 -12.49
C PHE A 73 -9.29 7.64 -11.63
N ALA A 74 -9.31 8.30 -10.47
CA ALA A 74 -10.50 8.44 -9.65
C ALA A 74 -11.57 9.27 -10.38
N TYR A 75 -11.17 10.35 -11.07
CA TYR A 75 -12.08 11.15 -11.88
C TYR A 75 -12.61 10.41 -13.12
N ASN A 76 -11.75 9.62 -13.78
CA ASN A 76 -12.11 8.87 -14.99
C ASN A 76 -12.47 7.39 -14.74
N GLU A 77 -12.72 7.00 -13.48
CA GLU A 77 -12.83 5.61 -13.03
C GLU A 77 -13.72 4.76 -13.95
N SER A 78 -14.93 5.24 -14.22
CA SER A 78 -15.95 4.54 -15.00
C SER A 78 -15.58 4.26 -16.46
N LYS A 79 -14.53 4.91 -16.99
CA LYS A 79 -14.08 4.80 -18.39
C LYS A 79 -12.83 3.96 -18.56
N VAL A 80 -12.11 3.66 -17.49
CA VAL A 80 -10.81 3.00 -17.58
C VAL A 80 -10.92 1.52 -17.22
N ASN A 81 -10.38 0.66 -18.08
CA ASN A 81 -10.30 -0.77 -17.84
C ASN A 81 -9.29 -1.10 -16.73
N THR A 82 -9.76 -1.77 -15.68
CA THR A 82 -8.94 -2.17 -14.52
C THR A 82 -7.81 -3.11 -14.92
N ARG A 83 -8.07 -4.08 -15.82
CA ARG A 83 -7.02 -4.96 -16.37
C ARG A 83 -5.81 -4.21 -16.91
N ARG A 84 -6.06 -3.17 -17.72
CA ARG A 84 -4.99 -2.39 -18.36
C ARG A 84 -4.20 -1.61 -17.31
N ARG A 85 -4.89 -1.02 -16.32
CA ARG A 85 -4.26 -0.31 -15.20
C ARG A 85 -3.31 -1.23 -14.43
N ASN A 86 -3.81 -2.36 -13.95
CA ASN A 86 -3.05 -3.27 -13.11
C ASN A 86 -1.87 -3.93 -13.85
N ILE A 87 -2.05 -4.39 -15.09
CA ILE A 87 -0.94 -4.95 -15.88
C ILE A 87 0.12 -3.88 -16.15
N ALA A 88 -0.28 -2.66 -16.56
CA ALA A 88 0.66 -1.56 -16.78
C ALA A 88 1.41 -1.19 -15.50
N GLY A 89 0.71 -1.13 -14.36
CA GLY A 89 1.30 -0.81 -13.07
C GLY A 89 2.32 -1.86 -12.62
N TYR A 90 1.98 -3.15 -12.61
CA TYR A 90 2.95 -4.20 -12.25
C TYR A 90 4.12 -4.31 -13.24
N THR A 91 3.88 -4.06 -14.53
CA THR A 91 4.96 -4.01 -15.53
C THR A 91 5.89 -2.84 -15.28
N LEU A 92 5.34 -1.68 -14.91
CA LEU A 92 6.13 -0.48 -14.59
C LEU A 92 6.93 -0.67 -13.31
N PHE A 93 6.34 -1.29 -12.28
CA PHE A 93 7.07 -1.72 -11.08
C PHE A 93 8.27 -2.60 -11.45
N PHE A 94 8.04 -3.70 -12.16
CA PHE A 94 9.10 -4.60 -12.60
C PHE A 94 10.20 -3.91 -13.40
N ALA A 95 9.81 -3.11 -14.41
CA ALA A 95 10.74 -2.40 -15.27
C ALA A 95 11.56 -1.36 -14.51
N SER A 96 10.94 -0.62 -13.58
CA SER A 96 11.64 0.39 -12.77
C SER A 96 12.60 -0.25 -11.77
N THR A 97 12.20 -1.34 -11.10
CA THR A 97 13.08 -2.06 -10.17
C THR A 97 14.26 -2.69 -10.89
N LEU A 98 14.04 -3.29 -12.06
CA LEU A 98 15.12 -3.78 -12.92
C LEU A 98 16.00 -2.61 -13.42
N GLY A 99 15.38 -1.46 -13.72
CA GLY A 99 16.07 -0.23 -14.08
C GLY A 99 17.03 0.26 -12.99
N LEU A 100 16.67 0.14 -11.71
CA LEU A 100 17.57 0.48 -10.60
C LEU A 100 18.80 -0.44 -10.57
N VAL A 101 18.62 -1.74 -10.80
CA VAL A 101 19.74 -2.70 -10.90
C VAL A 101 20.64 -2.35 -12.09
N ILE A 102 20.06 -2.09 -13.26
CA ILE A 102 20.81 -1.72 -14.46
C ILE A 102 21.56 -0.40 -14.27
N LEU A 103 20.93 0.60 -13.65
CA LEU A 103 21.54 1.90 -13.37
C LEU A 103 22.74 1.75 -12.43
N ASP A 104 22.60 0.96 -11.37
CA ASP A 104 23.70 0.67 -10.44
C ASP A 104 24.87 -0.01 -11.15
N LEU A 105 24.59 -1.05 -11.94
CA LEU A 105 25.61 -1.79 -12.68
C LEU A 105 26.30 -0.90 -13.72
N GLY A 106 25.53 -0.11 -14.49
CA GLY A 106 26.05 0.78 -15.52
C GLY A 106 26.88 1.94 -14.97
N THR A 107 26.57 2.41 -13.75
CA THR A 107 27.34 3.45 -13.06
C THR A 107 28.46 2.87 -12.20
N SER A 108 28.57 1.54 -12.11
CA SER A 108 29.48 0.84 -11.20
C SER A 108 29.33 1.26 -9.73
N GLY A 109 28.12 1.63 -9.31
CA GLY A 109 27.87 2.18 -7.97
C GLY A 109 28.51 3.57 -7.77
N GLY A 110 28.71 4.30 -8.85
CA GLY A 110 29.17 5.68 -8.86
C GLY A 110 28.03 6.64 -8.53
N GLY A 111 28.27 7.56 -7.60
CA GLY A 111 27.31 8.60 -7.24
C GLY A 111 27.31 9.79 -8.20
N GLY A 112 26.78 10.91 -7.73
CA GLY A 112 26.70 12.16 -8.49
C GLY A 112 25.33 12.44 -9.10
N ILE A 113 25.22 13.58 -9.80
CA ILE A 113 23.92 14.13 -10.20
C ILE A 113 23.22 13.28 -11.27
N GLY A 114 23.96 12.70 -12.22
CA GLY A 114 23.39 11.86 -13.28
C GLY A 114 22.69 10.60 -12.73
N PRO A 115 23.41 9.74 -11.98
CA PRO A 115 22.80 8.58 -11.32
C PRO A 115 21.65 8.97 -10.39
N TYR A 116 21.77 10.08 -9.66
CA TYR A 116 20.71 10.57 -8.79
C TYR A 116 19.43 10.93 -9.57
N LEU A 117 19.55 11.66 -10.68
CA LEU A 117 18.40 11.99 -11.54
C LEU A 117 17.76 10.73 -12.14
N GLY A 118 18.57 9.73 -12.51
CA GLY A 118 18.09 8.42 -12.94
C GLY A 118 17.26 7.72 -11.86
N VAL A 119 17.76 7.72 -10.62
CA VAL A 119 17.02 7.19 -9.46
C VAL A 119 15.71 7.94 -9.24
N CYS A 120 15.71 9.27 -9.27
CA CYS A 120 14.49 10.08 -9.14
C CYS A 120 13.46 9.76 -10.24
N ALA A 121 13.88 9.58 -11.49
CA ALA A 121 12.99 9.22 -12.59
C ALA A 121 12.31 7.85 -12.36
N LEU A 122 13.08 6.86 -11.90
CA LEU A 122 12.57 5.52 -11.57
C LEU A 122 11.61 5.56 -10.37
N VAL A 123 11.88 6.40 -9.38
CA VAL A 123 10.98 6.64 -8.25
C VAL A 123 9.67 7.32 -8.65
N GLY A 124 9.72 8.30 -9.55
CA GLY A 124 8.51 8.88 -10.13
C GLY A 124 7.67 7.81 -10.85
N ALA A 125 8.31 6.90 -11.58
CA ALA A 125 7.64 5.76 -12.20
C ALA A 125 7.04 4.78 -11.18
N PHE A 126 7.67 4.55 -10.02
CA PHE A 126 7.05 3.80 -8.92
C PHE A 126 5.78 4.47 -8.40
N GLY A 127 5.75 5.80 -8.28
CA GLY A 127 4.54 6.53 -7.89
C GLY A 127 3.38 6.32 -8.88
N ILE A 128 3.67 6.38 -10.18
CA ILE A 128 2.68 6.07 -11.24
C ILE A 128 2.21 4.61 -11.13
N ALA A 129 3.14 3.67 -10.96
CA ALA A 129 2.86 2.25 -10.84
C ALA A 129 1.96 1.93 -9.63
N ASP A 130 2.23 2.55 -8.49
CA ASP A 130 1.44 2.39 -7.27
C ASP A 130 0.01 2.88 -7.45
N ALA A 131 -0.19 4.09 -7.96
CA ALA A 131 -1.53 4.62 -8.23
C ALA A 131 -2.34 3.76 -9.22
N LEU A 132 -1.66 3.16 -10.21
CA LEU A 132 -2.28 2.23 -11.15
C LEU A 132 -2.75 0.95 -10.45
N VAL A 133 -1.87 0.30 -9.68
CA VAL A 133 -2.14 -0.98 -9.02
C VAL A 133 -3.03 -0.83 -7.81
N GLN A 134 -2.69 0.06 -6.87
CA GLN A 134 -3.41 0.21 -5.61
C GLN A 134 -4.85 0.67 -5.87
N GLY A 135 -5.03 1.70 -6.71
CA GLY A 135 -6.37 2.17 -7.10
C GLY A 135 -7.15 1.12 -7.91
N GLY A 136 -6.50 0.43 -8.84
CA GLY A 136 -7.13 -0.59 -9.68
C GLY A 136 -7.55 -1.83 -8.90
N MET A 137 -6.65 -2.38 -8.07
CA MET A 137 -6.91 -3.56 -7.24
C MET A 137 -7.91 -3.25 -6.12
N VAL A 138 -7.75 -2.17 -5.35
CA VAL A 138 -8.69 -1.87 -4.26
C VAL A 138 -10.09 -1.61 -4.80
N GLY A 139 -10.21 -0.92 -5.93
CA GLY A 139 -11.48 -0.75 -6.63
C GLY A 139 -12.11 -2.08 -7.06
N ASP A 140 -11.35 -2.96 -7.72
CA ASP A 140 -11.85 -4.27 -8.17
C ASP A 140 -12.28 -5.15 -6.99
N LEU A 141 -11.49 -5.15 -5.92
CA LEU A 141 -11.75 -5.98 -4.75
C LEU A 141 -12.88 -5.43 -3.86
N ALA A 142 -13.25 -4.15 -3.99
CA ALA A 142 -14.30 -3.51 -3.18
C ALA A 142 -15.69 -4.08 -3.43
N PHE A 143 -15.95 -4.65 -4.61
CA PHE A 143 -17.20 -5.32 -4.91
C PHE A 143 -17.16 -6.85 -4.74
N MET A 144 -16.03 -7.39 -4.27
CA MET A 144 -15.86 -8.81 -3.95
C MET A 144 -16.09 -9.07 -2.45
N CYS A 145 -15.77 -10.27 -1.97
CA CYS A 145 -15.79 -10.52 -0.53
C CYS A 145 -14.76 -9.63 0.19
N PRO A 146 -15.08 -9.07 1.37
CA PRO A 146 -14.16 -8.23 2.15
C PRO A 146 -12.79 -8.87 2.45
N GLU A 147 -12.74 -10.21 2.53
CA GLU A 147 -11.51 -10.96 2.76
C GLU A 147 -10.49 -10.78 1.63
N PHE A 148 -10.92 -10.45 0.39
CA PHE A 148 -10.00 -10.18 -0.71
C PHE A 148 -9.25 -8.86 -0.52
N ILE A 149 -9.96 -7.76 -0.22
CA ILE A 149 -9.32 -6.48 0.15
C ILE A 149 -8.40 -6.68 1.33
N GLN A 150 -8.87 -7.41 2.35
CA GLN A 150 -8.07 -7.65 3.54
C GLN A 150 -6.79 -8.44 3.23
N SER A 151 -6.87 -9.47 2.39
CA SER A 151 -5.71 -10.25 1.97
C SER A 151 -4.71 -9.41 1.15
N PHE A 152 -5.22 -8.59 0.23
CA PHE A 152 -4.39 -7.64 -0.52
C PHE A 152 -3.69 -6.65 0.40
N MET A 153 -4.43 -6.04 1.33
CA MET A 153 -3.88 -5.11 2.31
C MET A 153 -2.86 -5.77 3.24
N ALA A 154 -3.08 -7.02 3.66
CA ALA A 154 -2.11 -7.78 4.43
C ALA A 154 -0.83 -8.07 3.62
N GLY A 155 -0.97 -8.31 2.31
CA GLY A 155 0.16 -8.39 1.38
C GLY A 155 1.00 -7.11 1.36
N LEU A 156 0.36 -5.94 1.31
CA LEU A 156 1.05 -4.63 1.39
C LEU A 156 1.93 -4.53 2.65
N ALA A 157 1.41 -4.93 3.82
CA ALA A 157 2.20 -4.94 5.06
C ALA A 157 3.28 -6.02 5.08
N ALA A 158 3.02 -7.18 4.47
CA ALA A 158 3.99 -8.25 4.36
C ALA A 158 5.23 -7.83 3.57
N ALA A 159 5.09 -6.91 2.60
CA ALA A 159 6.25 -6.31 1.93
C ALA A 159 7.18 -5.61 2.93
N GLY A 160 6.65 -4.84 3.89
CA GLY A 160 7.46 -4.16 4.92
C GLY A 160 8.14 -5.12 5.89
N VAL A 161 7.45 -6.20 6.28
CA VAL A 161 8.05 -7.27 7.12
C VAL A 161 9.16 -7.98 6.37
N LEU A 162 8.92 -8.33 5.11
CA LEU A 162 9.91 -8.99 4.25
C LEU A 162 11.16 -8.12 4.09
N THR A 163 11.02 -6.84 3.76
CA THR A 163 12.18 -5.96 3.58
C THR A 163 12.91 -5.71 4.90
N SER A 164 12.19 -5.52 6.01
CA SER A 164 12.79 -5.35 7.34
C SER A 164 13.58 -6.60 7.75
N GLY A 165 13.02 -7.79 7.57
CA GLY A 165 13.68 -9.06 7.89
C GLY A 165 14.91 -9.30 7.02
N LEU A 166 14.78 -9.13 5.70
CA LEU A 166 15.90 -9.20 4.77
C LEU A 166 17.01 -8.22 5.17
N ARG A 167 16.68 -7.06 5.73
CA ARG A 167 17.65 -6.00 6.03
C ARG A 167 18.44 -6.29 7.28
N LEU A 168 17.77 -6.82 8.30
CA LEU A 168 18.46 -7.31 9.48
C LEU A 168 19.42 -8.45 9.11
N ILE A 169 19.00 -9.36 8.24
CA ILE A 169 19.84 -10.45 7.73
C ILE A 169 21.01 -9.92 6.90
N THR A 170 20.79 -9.03 5.93
CA THR A 170 21.86 -8.52 5.08
C THR A 170 22.83 -7.64 5.86
N LYS A 171 22.36 -6.82 6.79
CA LYS A 171 23.24 -6.05 7.68
C LYS A 171 24.14 -7.01 8.46
N ALA A 172 23.58 -8.05 9.08
CA ALA A 172 24.37 -9.04 9.84
C ALA A 172 25.35 -9.84 8.95
N ALA A 173 24.92 -10.25 7.75
CA ALA A 173 25.70 -11.09 6.85
C ALA A 173 26.82 -10.32 6.12
N PHE A 174 26.58 -9.05 5.76
CA PHE A 174 27.49 -8.27 4.93
C PHE A 174 28.30 -7.20 5.68
N GLU A 175 28.14 -7.07 7.01
CA GLU A 175 28.87 -6.09 7.83
C GLU A 175 30.40 -6.15 7.66
N LYS A 176 30.93 -7.36 7.42
CA LYS A 176 32.38 -7.62 7.32
C LYS A 176 32.89 -7.71 5.88
N HIS A 177 32.04 -7.53 4.87
CA HIS A 177 32.43 -7.67 3.46
C HIS A 177 32.74 -6.30 2.82
N ASN A 178 33.81 -6.26 2.02
CA ASN A 178 34.06 -5.12 1.12
C ASN A 178 32.87 -4.97 0.16
N ASP A 179 32.31 -3.76 0.15
CA ASP A 179 31.13 -3.37 -0.62
C ASP A 179 29.83 -4.11 -0.25
N GLY A 180 29.71 -4.53 1.02
CA GLY A 180 28.56 -5.25 1.54
C GLY A 180 27.21 -4.55 1.34
N LEU A 181 27.18 -3.22 1.46
CA LEU A 181 25.96 -2.43 1.27
C LEU A 181 25.42 -2.50 -0.15
N ARG A 182 26.29 -2.35 -1.15
CA ARG A 182 25.90 -2.42 -2.57
C ARG A 182 25.42 -3.82 -2.94
N LYS A 183 26.14 -4.86 -2.51
CA LYS A 183 25.74 -6.26 -2.72
C LYS A 183 24.38 -6.56 -2.08
N GLY A 184 24.16 -6.07 -0.86
CA GLY A 184 22.87 -6.15 -0.18
C GLY A 184 21.76 -5.45 -0.97
N ALA A 185 22.00 -4.23 -1.44
CA ALA A 185 21.04 -3.47 -2.23
C ALA A 185 20.69 -4.14 -3.57
N LEU A 186 21.69 -4.63 -4.31
CA LEU A 186 21.48 -5.36 -5.56
C LEU A 186 20.69 -6.65 -5.34
N LEU A 187 20.99 -7.40 -4.28
CA LEU A 187 20.24 -8.62 -3.94
C LEU A 187 18.77 -8.29 -3.64
N PHE A 188 18.52 -7.23 -2.87
CA PHE A 188 17.19 -6.73 -2.53
C PHE A 188 16.36 -6.36 -3.76
N MET A 189 16.93 -5.54 -4.64
CA MET A 189 16.27 -5.11 -5.88
C MET A 189 16.03 -6.29 -6.82
N SER A 190 16.95 -7.25 -6.87
CA SER A 190 16.77 -8.47 -7.68
C SER A 190 15.60 -9.33 -7.18
N ILE A 191 15.51 -9.55 -5.86
CA ILE A 191 14.39 -10.28 -5.25
C ILE A 191 13.07 -9.54 -5.51
N SER A 192 13.06 -8.21 -5.34
CA SER A 192 11.88 -7.39 -5.59
C SER A 192 11.41 -7.47 -7.04
N SER A 193 12.35 -7.35 -8.00
CA SER A 193 12.06 -7.46 -9.43
C SER A 193 11.47 -8.82 -9.78
N PHE A 194 11.98 -9.91 -9.21
CA PHE A 194 11.39 -11.25 -9.40
C PHE A 194 9.96 -11.34 -8.86
N LEU A 195 9.70 -10.80 -7.66
CA LEU A 195 8.35 -10.79 -7.07
C LEU A 195 7.36 -9.97 -7.89
N GLU A 196 7.78 -8.83 -8.44
CA GLU A 196 6.96 -8.01 -9.33
C GLU A 196 6.66 -8.71 -10.65
N PHE A 197 7.66 -9.38 -11.24
CA PHE A 197 7.44 -10.22 -12.41
C PHE A 197 6.41 -11.33 -12.15
N LEU A 198 6.50 -11.98 -10.99
CA LEU A 198 5.51 -12.96 -10.55
C LEU A 198 4.12 -12.31 -10.41
N CYS A 199 4.01 -11.08 -9.93
CA CYS A 199 2.73 -10.37 -9.84
C CYS A 199 2.10 -10.12 -11.22
N ILE A 200 2.89 -9.80 -12.24
CA ILE A 200 2.40 -9.69 -13.63
C ILE A 200 1.76 -11.02 -14.06
N PHE A 201 2.46 -12.14 -13.85
CA PHE A 201 1.97 -13.47 -14.19
C PHE A 201 0.69 -13.83 -13.42
N LEU A 202 0.70 -13.63 -12.10
CA LEU A 202 -0.43 -13.92 -11.22
C LEU A 202 -1.66 -13.10 -11.61
N TYR A 203 -1.51 -11.80 -11.84
CA TYR A 203 -2.62 -10.94 -12.25
C TYR A 203 -3.11 -11.26 -13.66
N ALA A 204 -2.21 -11.42 -14.64
CA ALA A 204 -2.61 -11.58 -16.03
C ALA A 204 -3.21 -12.95 -16.35
N LEU A 205 -2.72 -14.02 -15.69
CA LEU A 205 -3.02 -15.40 -16.09
C LEU A 205 -3.77 -16.20 -15.04
N VAL A 206 -3.58 -15.94 -13.74
CA VAL A 206 -4.19 -16.73 -12.66
C VAL A 206 -5.45 -16.06 -12.14
N PHE A 207 -5.36 -14.82 -11.67
CA PHE A 207 -6.44 -14.08 -11.02
C PHE A 207 -7.76 -14.04 -11.82
N PRO A 208 -7.79 -13.64 -13.11
CA PRO A 208 -9.04 -13.57 -13.88
C PRO A 208 -9.67 -14.95 -14.13
N LYS A 209 -8.89 -16.04 -14.08
CA LYS A 209 -9.39 -17.39 -14.36
C LYS A 209 -10.11 -18.02 -13.16
N LEU A 210 -9.97 -17.46 -11.96
CA LEU A 210 -10.57 -18.00 -10.75
C LEU A 210 -12.12 -17.89 -10.80
N PRO A 211 -12.87 -18.96 -10.50
CA PRO A 211 -14.34 -18.96 -10.61
C PRO A 211 -15.02 -17.86 -9.78
N ILE A 212 -14.58 -17.65 -8.54
CA ILE A 212 -15.09 -16.59 -7.67
C ILE A 212 -14.84 -15.18 -8.23
N VAL A 213 -13.67 -14.95 -8.85
CA VAL A 213 -13.33 -13.66 -9.47
C VAL A 213 -14.19 -13.42 -10.71
N LYS A 214 -14.38 -14.46 -11.54
CA LYS A 214 -15.31 -14.39 -12.69
C LYS A 214 -16.72 -14.04 -12.25
N TYR A 215 -17.21 -14.71 -11.20
CA TYR A 215 -18.54 -14.46 -10.65
C TYR A 215 -18.72 -12.98 -10.26
N TYR A 216 -17.82 -12.42 -9.45
CA TYR A 216 -17.95 -11.02 -9.01
C TYR A 216 -17.79 -10.02 -10.16
N ARG A 217 -16.88 -10.29 -11.11
CA ARG A 217 -16.71 -9.43 -12.29
C ARG A 217 -17.92 -9.49 -13.22
N SER A 218 -18.52 -10.66 -13.43
CA SER A 218 -19.77 -10.81 -14.20
C SER A 218 -20.94 -10.13 -13.50
N LYS A 219 -21.05 -10.24 -12.16
CA LYS A 219 -22.04 -9.51 -11.37
C LYS A 219 -21.89 -8.00 -11.52
N ALA A 220 -20.67 -7.48 -11.35
CA ALA A 220 -20.39 -6.05 -11.52
C ALA A 220 -20.72 -5.57 -12.94
N ALA A 221 -20.43 -6.37 -13.97
CA ALA A 221 -20.82 -6.07 -15.35
C ALA A 221 -22.35 -6.01 -15.53
N SER A 222 -23.10 -6.95 -14.92
CA SER A 222 -24.58 -6.94 -14.91
C SER A 222 -25.19 -5.74 -14.19
N GLU A 223 -24.44 -5.12 -13.29
CA GLU A 223 -24.83 -3.88 -12.60
C GLU A 223 -24.35 -2.62 -13.35
N GLY A 224 -23.81 -2.77 -14.56
CA GLY A 224 -23.40 -1.67 -15.45
C GLY A 224 -21.93 -1.24 -15.32
N SER A 225 -21.06 -2.07 -14.73
CA SER A 225 -19.62 -1.79 -14.64
C SER A 225 -18.91 -2.05 -15.97
N LYS A 226 -18.22 -1.04 -16.49
CA LYS A 226 -17.38 -1.17 -17.70
C LYS A 226 -15.93 -1.53 -17.40
N THR A 227 -15.49 -1.38 -16.15
CA THR A 227 -14.08 -1.50 -15.75
C THR A 227 -13.55 -2.93 -15.82
N VAL A 228 -14.46 -3.91 -15.75
CA VAL A 228 -14.20 -5.36 -15.77
C VAL A 228 -14.30 -6.00 -17.16
N SER A 229 -14.68 -5.23 -18.19
CA SER A 229 -14.95 -5.76 -19.53
C SER A 229 -13.73 -6.45 -20.17
N ALA A 230 -12.54 -5.82 -20.08
CA ALA A 230 -11.30 -6.41 -20.59
C ALA A 230 -10.85 -7.68 -19.83
N ASP A 231 -11.25 -7.83 -18.56
CA ASP A 231 -10.98 -9.00 -17.74
C ASP A 231 -11.90 -10.18 -18.09
N LEU A 232 -13.18 -9.91 -18.33
CA LEU A 232 -14.15 -10.91 -18.78
C LEU A 232 -13.82 -11.40 -20.19
N ALA A 233 -13.47 -10.50 -21.10
CA ALA A 233 -13.04 -10.85 -22.45
C ALA A 233 -11.79 -11.75 -22.44
N ALA A 234 -10.85 -11.51 -21.51
CA ALA A 234 -9.63 -12.32 -21.36
C ALA A 234 -9.88 -13.79 -21.05
N VAL A 235 -11.05 -14.10 -20.48
CA VAL A 235 -11.45 -15.46 -20.10
C VAL A 235 -12.62 -15.99 -20.94
N GLY A 236 -12.92 -15.34 -22.06
CA GLY A 236 -13.89 -15.78 -23.05
C GLY A 236 -15.35 -15.43 -22.73
N ILE A 237 -15.61 -14.48 -21.82
CA ILE A 237 -16.97 -14.02 -21.49
C ILE A 237 -17.21 -12.70 -22.23
N GLN A 238 -18.17 -12.69 -23.18
CA GLN A 238 -18.57 -11.49 -23.91
C GLN A 238 -19.63 -10.70 -23.14
N THR A 239 -19.46 -9.39 -23.03
CA THR A 239 -20.36 -8.46 -22.32
C THR A 239 -21.51 -7.92 -23.18
N ASP A 240 -21.58 -8.31 -24.46
CA ASP A 240 -22.59 -7.77 -25.40
C ASP A 240 -24.03 -8.18 -25.06
N GLU A 241 -24.22 -9.25 -24.28
CA GLU A 241 -25.55 -9.67 -23.78
C GLU A 241 -26.03 -8.92 -22.52
N ILE A 242 -25.22 -8.00 -21.97
CA ILE A 242 -25.46 -7.36 -20.65
C ILE A 242 -25.81 -5.85 -20.81
N GLN A 243 -26.05 -5.38 -22.03
CA GLN A 243 -26.19 -3.94 -22.32
C GLN A 243 -27.55 -3.31 -21.95
N ASP A 244 -28.52 -4.10 -21.46
CA ASP A 244 -29.86 -3.60 -21.06
C ASP A 244 -30.03 -3.35 -19.54
N ALA A 245 -28.93 -3.33 -18.76
CA ALA A 245 -29.00 -2.86 -17.38
C ALA A 245 -29.21 -1.34 -17.35
N GLU A 246 -30.47 -0.93 -17.20
CA GLU A 246 -30.92 0.45 -17.05
C GLU A 246 -29.96 1.31 -16.21
N LYS A 247 -29.61 2.49 -16.74
CA LYS A 247 -28.92 3.58 -16.03
C LYS A 247 -29.72 4.15 -14.83
N HIS A 248 -30.78 3.49 -14.39
CA HIS A 248 -31.66 3.99 -13.34
C HIS A 248 -31.02 3.74 -11.95
N GLY A 249 -30.57 4.84 -11.32
CA GLY A 249 -30.22 4.87 -9.90
C GLY A 249 -28.74 4.67 -9.53
N ARG A 250 -27.78 4.88 -10.44
CA ARG A 250 -26.34 4.92 -10.07
C ARG A 250 -26.00 6.29 -9.46
N LEU A 251 -25.38 6.30 -8.29
CA LEU A 251 -24.87 7.51 -7.66
C LEU A 251 -23.69 8.10 -8.44
N SER A 252 -23.66 9.42 -8.55
CA SER A 252 -22.52 10.15 -9.10
C SER A 252 -21.32 10.08 -8.14
N LEU A 253 -20.10 10.27 -8.67
CA LEU A 253 -18.88 10.29 -7.85
C LEU A 253 -18.95 11.33 -6.74
N LYS A 254 -19.57 12.49 -7.00
CA LYS A 254 -19.76 13.55 -6.01
C LYS A 254 -20.71 13.12 -4.89
N GLU A 255 -21.79 12.40 -5.21
CA GLU A 255 -22.70 11.88 -4.19
C GLU A 255 -22.05 10.77 -3.36
N LEU A 256 -21.27 9.88 -3.98
CA LEU A 256 -20.50 8.85 -3.28
C LEU A 256 -19.50 9.48 -2.30
N LEU A 257 -18.78 10.50 -2.75
CA LEU A 257 -17.84 11.26 -1.92
C LEU A 257 -18.55 11.91 -0.73
N VAL A 258 -19.65 12.65 -0.97
CA VAL A 258 -20.38 13.33 0.11
C VAL A 258 -20.97 12.34 1.12
N ARG A 259 -21.48 11.20 0.67
CA ARG A 259 -22.08 10.19 1.55
C ARG A 259 -21.03 9.46 2.41
N ASN A 260 -19.81 9.30 1.92
CA ASN A 260 -18.73 8.55 2.58
C ASN A 260 -17.57 9.43 3.07
N ILE A 261 -17.74 10.75 3.08
CA ILE A 261 -16.65 11.70 3.36
C ILE A 261 -15.93 11.45 4.67
N ASP A 262 -16.61 10.90 5.67
CA ASP A 262 -15.99 10.54 6.94
C ASP A 262 -15.07 9.32 6.82
N TYR A 263 -15.43 8.26 6.07
CA TYR A 263 -14.52 7.15 5.79
C TYR A 263 -13.29 7.61 4.99
N GLU A 264 -13.50 8.53 4.06
CA GLU A 264 -12.43 9.15 3.28
C GLU A 264 -11.49 9.97 4.17
N LEU A 265 -12.04 10.82 5.04
CA LEU A 265 -11.28 11.59 6.02
C LEU A 265 -10.62 10.71 7.08
N ASP A 266 -11.28 9.62 7.48
CA ASP A 266 -10.76 8.63 8.42
C ASP A 266 -9.47 7.99 7.86
N LEU A 267 -9.48 7.54 6.60
CA LEU A 267 -8.26 7.05 5.94
C LEU A 267 -7.20 8.13 5.80
N PHE A 268 -7.58 9.33 5.38
CA PHE A 268 -6.65 10.45 5.29
C PHE A 268 -5.95 10.69 6.64
N LEU A 269 -6.71 10.79 7.73
CA LEU A 269 -6.19 11.03 9.08
C LEU A 269 -5.35 9.87 9.61
N ILE A 270 -5.70 8.62 9.30
CA ILE A 270 -4.88 7.44 9.65
C ILE A 270 -3.47 7.61 9.08
N TYR A 271 -3.36 7.95 7.80
CA TYR A 271 -2.09 8.03 7.10
C TYR A 271 -1.34 9.34 7.36
N VAL A 272 -2.04 10.47 7.58
CA VAL A 272 -1.43 11.72 8.06
C VAL A 272 -0.64 11.46 9.34
N LEU A 273 -1.29 10.87 10.34
CA LEU A 273 -0.64 10.60 11.62
C LEU A 273 0.51 9.62 11.45
N THR A 274 0.25 8.46 10.83
CA THR A 274 1.26 7.40 10.72
C THR A 274 2.51 7.90 9.98
N LEU A 275 2.35 8.58 8.85
CA LEU A 275 3.47 9.01 8.00
C LEU A 275 4.13 10.29 8.51
N SER A 276 3.49 11.03 9.42
CA SER A 276 4.15 12.10 10.16
C SER A 276 5.16 11.59 11.20
N ILE A 277 5.15 10.30 11.54
CA ILE A 277 6.03 9.70 12.55
C ILE A 277 6.93 8.62 11.92
N PHE A 278 6.36 7.75 11.09
CA PHE A 278 7.06 6.64 10.45
C PHE A 278 7.37 6.97 8.98
N PRO A 279 8.59 6.72 8.46
CA PRO A 279 9.77 6.21 9.16
C PRO A 279 10.74 7.30 9.62
N GLY A 280 10.57 8.56 9.18
CA GLY A 280 11.57 9.63 9.32
C GLY A 280 11.95 9.93 10.76
N PHE A 281 10.96 10.29 11.60
CA PHE A 281 11.19 10.51 13.03
C PHE A 281 11.83 9.30 13.73
N LEU A 282 11.46 8.06 13.38
CA LEU A 282 12.05 6.87 14.00
C LEU A 282 13.52 6.67 13.65
N TYR A 283 13.92 7.10 12.44
CA TYR A 283 15.29 6.96 11.96
C TYR A 283 16.22 8.06 12.48
N GLU A 284 15.73 9.30 12.58
CA GLU A 284 16.58 10.47 12.83
C GLU A 284 16.34 11.16 14.17
N ASN A 285 15.21 10.91 14.84
CA ASN A 285 14.78 11.77 15.95
C ASN A 285 14.67 11.08 17.32
N THR A 286 15.09 9.83 17.43
CA THR A 286 14.94 9.03 18.65
C THR A 286 16.10 9.20 19.65
N GLY A 287 17.30 9.62 19.22
CA GLY A 287 18.44 9.92 20.09
C GLY A 287 19.48 8.77 20.19
N GLU A 288 20.30 8.80 21.25
CA GLU A 288 21.33 7.78 21.50
C GLU A 288 20.83 6.62 22.37
N HIS A 289 21.29 5.42 22.01
CA HIS A 289 20.55 4.19 22.25
C HIS A 289 21.52 3.01 22.43
N GLY A 290 21.29 2.13 23.41
CA GLY A 290 22.09 0.92 23.64
C GLY A 290 22.12 -0.08 22.47
N LEU A 291 21.21 0.04 21.50
CA LEU A 291 21.17 -0.75 20.27
C LEU A 291 21.93 -0.07 19.11
N GLY A 292 22.44 1.14 19.31
CA GLY A 292 23.19 1.92 18.31
C GLY A 292 22.47 1.98 16.95
N THR A 293 23.21 1.72 15.88
CA THR A 293 22.70 1.74 14.50
C THR A 293 21.67 0.65 14.19
N TRP A 294 21.40 -0.29 15.11
CA TRP A 294 20.35 -1.29 14.97
C TRP A 294 19.00 -0.78 15.45
N TYR A 295 18.97 0.26 16.27
CA TYR A 295 17.74 0.70 16.90
C TYR A 295 16.67 1.17 15.90
N PRO A 296 16.95 2.05 14.92
CA PRO A 296 15.98 2.39 13.89
C PRO A 296 15.45 1.19 13.11
N LEU A 297 16.31 0.20 12.84
CA LEU A 297 15.92 -1.01 12.12
C LEU A 297 14.95 -1.87 12.95
N VAL A 298 15.19 -1.96 14.25
CA VAL A 298 14.28 -2.63 15.20
C VAL A 298 12.94 -1.90 15.24
N LEU A 299 12.93 -0.57 15.37
CA LEU A 299 11.68 0.21 15.37
C LEU A 299 10.87 0.00 14.09
N ILE A 300 11.52 0.08 12.92
CA ILE A 300 10.87 -0.13 11.63
C ILE A 300 10.34 -1.57 11.51
N ALA A 301 11.11 -2.57 11.94
CA ALA A 301 10.66 -3.95 11.95
C ALA A 301 9.44 -4.15 12.87
N MET A 302 9.46 -3.57 14.07
CA MET A 302 8.35 -3.64 15.02
C MET A 302 7.10 -2.99 14.44
N TYR A 303 7.19 -1.80 13.84
CA TYR A 303 6.08 -1.19 13.13
C TYR A 303 5.47 -2.14 12.09
N ASN A 304 6.30 -2.68 11.19
CA ASN A 304 5.83 -3.53 10.09
C ASN A 304 5.19 -4.83 10.58
N VAL A 305 5.76 -5.48 11.60
CA VAL A 305 5.21 -6.70 12.21
C VAL A 305 3.86 -6.42 12.86
N TRP A 306 3.73 -5.32 13.59
CA TRP A 306 2.45 -4.99 14.22
C TRP A 306 1.42 -4.45 13.22
N ASP A 307 1.83 -3.80 12.13
CA ASP A 307 0.93 -3.41 11.03
C ASP A 307 0.33 -4.64 10.35
N ILE A 308 1.13 -5.66 10.00
CA ILE A 308 0.57 -6.89 9.42
C ILE A 308 -0.36 -7.62 10.40
N ILE A 309 -0.01 -7.69 11.69
CA ILE A 309 -0.89 -8.27 12.72
C ILE A 309 -2.20 -7.49 12.76
N GLY A 310 -2.13 -6.15 12.81
CA GLY A 310 -3.29 -5.25 12.81
C GLY A 310 -4.23 -5.48 11.63
N ARG A 311 -3.69 -5.74 10.43
CA ARG A 311 -4.50 -6.04 9.24
C ARG A 311 -5.24 -7.38 9.31
N TYR A 312 -4.77 -8.32 10.12
CA TYR A 312 -5.45 -9.61 10.34
C TYR A 312 -6.43 -9.60 11.51
N VAL A 313 -6.28 -8.69 12.48
CA VAL A 313 -7.20 -8.54 13.63
C VAL A 313 -8.68 -8.50 13.20
N PRO A 314 -9.10 -7.79 12.13
CA PRO A 314 -10.50 -7.75 11.69
C PRO A 314 -11.07 -9.08 11.18
N LEU A 315 -10.25 -10.14 10.99
CA LEU A 315 -10.78 -11.50 10.72
C LEU A 315 -11.59 -12.03 11.90
N VAL A 316 -11.23 -11.62 13.11
CA VAL A 316 -11.94 -11.99 14.32
C VAL A 316 -13.16 -11.07 14.46
N ARG A 317 -14.34 -11.58 14.08
CA ARG A 317 -15.56 -10.78 13.96
C ARG A 317 -15.96 -10.03 15.24
N CYS A 318 -15.65 -10.56 16.43
CA CYS A 318 -16.03 -9.92 17.70
C CYS A 318 -15.23 -8.66 18.02
N ILE A 319 -14.03 -8.49 17.45
CA ILE A 319 -13.18 -7.32 17.67
C ILE A 319 -13.19 -6.37 16.49
N LYS A 320 -13.76 -6.75 15.33
CA LYS A 320 -13.85 -5.87 14.16
C LYS A 320 -14.76 -4.66 14.43
N LEU A 321 -14.20 -3.47 14.30
CA LEU A 321 -14.92 -2.22 14.44
C LEU A 321 -15.66 -1.87 13.15
N GLU A 322 -16.97 -2.03 13.14
CA GLU A 322 -17.84 -1.68 11.99
C GLU A 322 -18.65 -0.40 12.22
N SER A 323 -18.64 0.15 13.44
CA SER A 323 -19.34 1.38 13.76
C SER A 323 -18.65 2.58 13.11
N ARG A 324 -19.35 3.27 12.20
CA ARG A 324 -18.90 4.50 11.53
C ARG A 324 -18.37 5.54 12.53
N LYS A 325 -19.17 5.88 13.55
CA LYS A 325 -18.74 6.82 14.62
C LYS A 325 -17.59 6.25 15.45
N GLY A 326 -17.59 4.94 15.70
CA GLY A 326 -16.53 4.29 16.45
C GLY A 326 -15.18 4.38 15.74
N LEU A 327 -15.16 4.21 14.41
CA LEU A 327 -13.97 4.36 13.58
C LEU A 327 -13.41 5.76 13.69
N THR A 328 -14.23 6.79 13.45
CA THR A 328 -13.79 8.19 13.56
C THR A 328 -13.25 8.53 14.94
N VAL A 329 -13.93 8.11 16.02
CA VAL A 329 -13.45 8.33 17.40
C VAL A 329 -12.11 7.63 17.65
N ALA A 330 -11.98 6.37 17.23
CA ALA A 330 -10.74 5.61 17.40
C ALA A 330 -9.57 6.26 16.62
N ILE A 331 -9.83 6.76 15.42
CA ILE A 331 -8.83 7.40 14.55
C ILE A 331 -8.40 8.75 15.13
N LEU A 332 -9.35 9.58 15.57
CA LEU A 332 -9.04 10.86 16.25
C LEU A 332 -8.25 10.63 17.54
N ALA A 333 -8.58 9.58 18.30
CA ALA A 333 -7.84 9.23 19.52
C ALA A 333 -6.38 8.86 19.23
N ARG A 334 -6.03 8.36 18.04
CA ARG A 334 -4.64 8.07 17.68
C ARG A 334 -3.76 9.34 17.67
N PHE A 335 -4.31 10.54 17.49
CA PHE A 335 -3.51 11.77 17.52
C PHE A 335 -2.89 12.05 18.90
N LEU A 336 -3.36 11.39 19.97
CA LEU A 336 -2.68 11.37 21.27
C LEU A 336 -1.30 10.70 21.21
N LEU A 337 -1.00 9.94 20.15
CA LEU A 337 0.33 9.39 19.92
C LEU A 337 1.36 10.48 19.63
N VAL A 338 1.02 11.59 18.98
CA VAL A 338 1.97 12.67 18.67
C VAL A 338 2.65 13.19 19.94
N PRO A 339 1.93 13.67 20.97
CA PRO A 339 2.57 14.08 22.21
C PRO A 339 3.27 12.90 22.91
N ALA A 340 2.72 11.68 22.87
CA ALA A 340 3.36 10.51 23.47
C ALA A 340 4.75 10.22 22.87
N PHE A 341 4.88 10.28 21.54
CA PHE A 341 6.15 10.13 20.84
C PHE A 341 7.13 11.26 21.17
N TYR A 342 6.65 12.51 21.23
CA TYR A 342 7.47 13.66 21.63
C TYR A 342 8.06 13.49 23.05
N PHE A 343 7.22 13.15 24.03
CA PHE A 343 7.67 12.95 25.41
C PHE A 343 8.61 11.73 25.52
N THR A 344 8.31 10.65 24.81
CA THR A 344 9.14 9.43 24.85
C THR A 344 10.51 9.66 24.22
N ALA A 345 10.61 10.41 23.13
CA ALA A 345 11.92 10.74 22.54
C ALA A 345 12.81 11.59 23.46
N LYS A 346 12.20 12.40 24.35
CA LYS A 346 12.96 13.29 25.24
C LYS A 346 13.26 12.67 26.61
N TYR A 347 12.36 11.85 27.13
CA TYR A 347 12.41 11.37 28.52
C TYR A 347 12.24 9.86 28.67
N GLY A 348 11.82 9.17 27.61
CA GLY A 348 11.51 7.75 27.64
C GLY A 348 12.73 6.87 27.37
N ASP A 349 12.66 5.64 27.85
CA ASP A 349 13.62 4.60 27.47
C ASP A 349 13.33 4.00 26.08
N GLN A 350 14.25 3.16 25.63
CA GLN A 350 14.15 2.45 24.35
C GLN A 350 12.92 1.53 24.24
N GLY A 351 12.51 0.92 25.37
CA GLY A 351 11.37 0.00 25.43
C GLY A 351 10.05 0.72 25.19
N TRP A 352 9.87 1.91 25.76
CA TRP A 352 8.67 2.73 25.55
C TRP A 352 8.49 3.15 24.10
N MET A 353 9.58 3.53 23.43
CA MET A 353 9.53 3.86 22.01
C MET A 353 9.15 2.64 21.16
N ILE A 354 9.74 1.48 21.43
CA ILE A 354 9.36 0.21 20.77
C ILE A 354 7.87 -0.09 20.97
N PHE A 355 7.36 0.11 22.19
CA PHE A 355 5.94 -0.08 22.49
C PHE A 355 5.03 0.88 21.70
N LEU A 356 5.35 2.18 21.69
CA LEU A 356 4.57 3.18 20.94
C LEU A 356 4.58 2.90 19.44
N VAL A 357 5.71 2.52 18.87
CA VAL A 357 5.83 2.15 17.45
C VAL A 357 5.04 0.89 17.13
N SER A 358 5.06 -0.10 18.03
CA SER A 358 4.25 -1.31 17.91
C SER A 358 2.74 -0.98 17.89
N PHE A 359 2.30 -0.12 18.81
CA PHE A 359 0.90 0.34 18.85
C PHE A 359 0.52 1.20 17.64
N LEU A 360 1.43 2.03 17.14
CA LEU A 360 1.25 2.80 15.91
C LEU A 360 0.98 1.87 14.72
N GLY A 361 1.81 0.83 14.54
CA GLY A 361 1.64 -0.19 13.49
C GLY A 361 0.33 -0.96 13.65
N LEU A 362 0.07 -1.49 14.85
CA LEU A 362 -1.17 -2.25 15.14
C LEU A 362 -2.43 -1.44 14.81
N SER A 363 -2.51 -0.20 15.32
CA SER A 363 -3.66 0.68 15.09
C SER A 363 -3.79 1.11 13.64
N ASN A 364 -2.68 1.34 12.94
CA ASN A 364 -2.67 1.69 11.51
C ASN A 364 -3.31 0.58 10.67
N GLY A 365 -2.79 -0.64 10.78
CA GLY A 365 -3.26 -1.78 10.00
C GLY A 365 -4.70 -2.15 10.31
N TYR A 366 -5.05 -2.16 11.60
CA TYR A 366 -6.39 -2.50 12.07
C TYR A 366 -7.47 -1.55 11.55
N LEU A 367 -7.27 -0.23 11.74
CA LEU A 367 -8.29 0.76 11.36
C LEU A 367 -8.37 0.91 9.83
N THR A 368 -7.25 0.79 9.12
CA THR A 368 -7.22 0.82 7.64
C THR A 368 -8.10 -0.28 7.06
N VAL A 369 -7.94 -1.53 7.51
CA VAL A 369 -8.75 -2.66 7.02
C VAL A 369 -10.22 -2.51 7.44
N CYS A 370 -10.51 -1.99 8.63
CA CYS A 370 -11.88 -1.75 9.05
C CYS A 370 -12.58 -0.75 8.12
N VAL A 371 -11.96 0.40 7.82
CA VAL A 371 -12.53 1.40 6.91
C VAL A 371 -12.72 0.82 5.49
N LEU A 372 -11.66 0.25 4.90
CA LEU A 372 -11.69 -0.27 3.54
C LEU A 372 -12.67 -1.42 3.32
N THR A 373 -13.00 -2.19 4.35
CA THR A 373 -13.96 -3.30 4.25
C THR A 373 -15.39 -2.92 4.63
N VAL A 374 -15.60 -1.78 5.30
CA VAL A 374 -16.91 -1.32 5.74
C VAL A 374 -17.49 -0.29 4.78
N ALA A 375 -16.68 0.66 4.29
CA ALA A 375 -17.14 1.77 3.45
C ALA A 375 -17.85 1.32 2.15
N PRO A 376 -17.38 0.29 1.41
CA PRO A 376 -18.08 -0.16 0.20
C PRO A 376 -19.37 -0.96 0.48
N LYS A 377 -19.68 -1.34 1.72
CA LYS A 377 -20.86 -2.19 2.00
C LYS A 377 -22.17 -1.46 1.69
N GLY A 378 -23.10 -2.16 1.05
CA GLY A 378 -24.44 -1.63 0.75
C GLY A 378 -24.56 -0.85 -0.57
N TYR A 379 -23.47 -0.75 -1.33
CA TYR A 379 -23.44 -0.15 -2.67
C TYR A 379 -23.43 -1.22 -3.76
N LYS A 380 -23.77 -0.84 -5.00
CA LYS A 380 -23.65 -1.73 -6.18
C LYS A 380 -22.19 -1.82 -6.63
N GLY A 381 -21.82 -2.85 -7.38
CA GLY A 381 -20.46 -3.11 -7.86
C GLY A 381 -19.75 -1.91 -8.51
N PRO A 382 -20.37 -1.16 -9.44
CA PRO A 382 -19.74 0.05 -10.00
C PRO A 382 -19.51 1.17 -8.97
N GLU A 383 -20.38 1.29 -7.97
CA GLU A 383 -20.26 2.28 -6.91
C GLU A 383 -19.21 1.85 -5.88
N GLN A 384 -19.15 0.55 -5.56
CA GLN A 384 -18.11 -0.04 -4.72
C GLN A 384 -16.72 0.15 -5.34
N ASN A 385 -16.57 -0.05 -6.64
CA ASN A 385 -15.32 0.23 -7.36
C ASN A 385 -14.92 1.71 -7.26
N ALA A 386 -15.88 2.62 -7.47
CA ALA A 386 -15.65 4.05 -7.34
C ALA A 386 -15.27 4.47 -5.91
N ILE A 387 -15.96 3.95 -4.89
CA ILE A 387 -15.60 4.15 -3.47
C ILE A 387 -14.20 3.62 -3.20
N GLY A 388 -13.85 2.42 -3.67
CA GLY A 388 -12.50 1.88 -3.51
C GLY A 388 -11.41 2.79 -4.10
N ASN A 389 -11.66 3.41 -5.26
CA ASN A 389 -10.74 4.39 -5.84
C ASN A 389 -10.68 5.70 -5.03
N LEU A 390 -11.81 6.19 -4.50
CA LEU A 390 -11.83 7.38 -3.63
C LEU A 390 -11.04 7.14 -2.33
N LEU A 391 -11.26 5.99 -1.68
CA LEU A 391 -10.53 5.59 -0.47
C LEU A 391 -9.02 5.56 -0.69
N VAL A 392 -8.56 5.05 -1.84
CA VAL A 392 -7.13 5.08 -2.19
C VAL A 392 -6.65 6.51 -2.46
N LEU A 393 -7.44 7.37 -3.09
CA LEU A 393 -7.08 8.77 -3.29
C LEU A 393 -6.88 9.49 -1.94
N PHE A 394 -7.78 9.32 -0.98
CA PHE A 394 -7.65 9.94 0.35
C PHE A 394 -6.53 9.32 1.18
N LEU A 395 -6.28 8.02 1.03
CA LEU A 395 -5.10 7.35 1.59
C LEU A 395 -3.81 8.02 1.07
N LEU A 396 -3.65 8.19 -0.25
CA LEU A 396 -2.46 8.82 -0.82
C LEU A 396 -2.35 10.31 -0.44
N LEU A 397 -3.47 11.03 -0.35
CA LEU A 397 -3.48 12.42 0.17
C LEU A 397 -2.98 12.47 1.61
N GLY A 398 -3.41 11.49 2.42
CA GLY A 398 -2.97 11.37 3.81
C GLY A 398 -1.50 11.06 3.92
N ILE A 399 -0.98 10.17 3.06
CA ILE A 399 0.46 9.87 2.98
C ILE A 399 1.25 11.12 2.61
N PHE A 400 0.85 11.85 1.56
CA PHE A 400 1.54 13.07 1.14
C PHE A 400 1.58 14.14 2.24
N ALA A 401 0.44 14.39 2.88
CA ALA A 401 0.36 15.34 3.99
C ALA A 401 1.17 14.87 5.21
N GLY A 402 1.11 13.58 5.55
CA GLY A 402 1.91 12.99 6.63
C GLY A 402 3.41 13.13 6.39
N VAL A 403 3.89 12.79 5.19
CA VAL A 403 5.30 12.95 4.80
C VAL A 403 5.74 14.42 4.87
N ALA A 404 4.88 15.38 4.51
CA ALA A 404 5.20 16.80 4.67
C ALA A 404 5.30 17.20 6.15
N LEU A 405 4.41 16.68 7.00
CA LEU A 405 4.41 16.95 8.44
C LEU A 405 5.56 16.27 9.19
N ASP A 406 6.12 15.15 8.67
CA ASP A 406 7.30 14.48 9.24
C ASP A 406 8.50 15.45 9.38
N TRP A 407 8.63 16.40 8.45
CA TRP A 407 9.68 17.42 8.52
C TRP A 407 9.58 18.34 9.74
N LEU A 408 8.39 18.48 10.34
CA LEU A 408 8.22 19.34 11.52
C LEU A 408 9.00 18.81 12.73
N TRP A 409 9.32 17.51 12.79
CA TRP A 409 10.10 16.92 13.87
C TRP A 409 11.57 17.35 13.91
N ILE A 410 12.05 17.97 12.84
CA ILE A 410 13.42 18.45 12.69
C ILE A 410 13.57 19.90 13.17
N ILE A 411 12.47 20.66 13.16
CA ILE A 411 12.50 22.09 13.46
C ILE A 411 13.03 22.30 14.88
N GLY A 412 14.11 23.08 15.01
CA GLY A 412 14.75 23.40 16.29
C GLY A 412 15.84 22.42 16.73
N LYS A 413 16.27 21.47 15.89
CA LYS A 413 17.52 20.72 16.09
C LYS A 413 18.66 21.45 15.39
N GLU A 414 19.66 21.88 16.16
CA GLU A 414 20.78 22.70 15.68
C GLU A 414 21.89 21.89 14.99
N ASP A 415 21.96 20.57 15.23
CA ASP A 415 23.01 19.71 14.70
C ASP A 415 22.44 18.51 13.92
N PHE A 416 23.07 18.25 12.77
CA PHE A 416 22.98 17.01 11.99
C PHE A 416 24.38 16.42 11.80
#